data_AF-A0AAW0YBP1-F1
#
_entry.id   AF-A0AAW0YBP1-F1
#
_cell.length_a   1.000
_cell.length_b   1.000
_cell.length_c   1.000
_cell.angle_alpha   90.00
_cell.angle_beta   90.00
_cell.angle_gamma   90.00
#
_symmetry.space_group_name_H-M   'P 1'
#
loop_
_entity.id
_entity.type
_entity.pdbx_description
1 polymer ?
#
loop_
_entity_poly.entity_id
_entity_poly.type
_entity_poly.pdbx_seq_one_letter_code
_entity_poly.pdbx_strand_id
1 'polypeptide(L)'
;YMAMVAAINRAIDEGKKMYDPRFYSKLTIDDIVHIFRSDTVSTMPLFEERIHVLKEVGDKLIEKYDGTFVSVLRKADGSAMKLIDLVTNEFPCFQDITFYEGQRVALFKRVQILAADLWMLYRGEGLGAFTDIDSLTMFADYRVPQAMAYFGVLKYSDNLMQKLRNETLFQSGDREEVEIRGCSIHAAELIVNETCKILDSWNQPSGGLNSVKVDYFLWDFRLMNATELDVVPYHRVRCIYY
;
A
#
# COMPACT_ATOMS: atom_id res chain seq x y z
N TYR A 1 -3.58 -5.81 8.17
CA TYR A 1 -2.61 -6.64 7.43
C TYR A 1 -2.65 -8.10 7.87
N MET A 2 -2.24 -8.44 9.11
CA MET A 2 -2.17 -9.85 9.58
C MET A 2 -3.48 -10.65 9.49
N ALA A 3 -4.64 -10.02 9.70
CA ALA A 3 -5.93 -10.70 9.55
C ALA A 3 -6.17 -11.25 8.13
N MET A 4 -5.71 -10.54 7.09
CA MET A 4 -5.82 -10.99 5.70
C MET A 4 -4.92 -12.22 5.46
N VAL A 5 -3.69 -12.20 5.98
CA VAL A 5 -2.74 -13.33 5.88
C VAL A 5 -3.33 -14.57 6.58
N ALA A 6 -3.88 -14.40 7.78
CA ALA A 6 -4.53 -15.48 8.51
C ALA A 6 -5.74 -16.06 7.74
N ALA A 7 -6.57 -15.21 7.14
CA ALA A 7 -7.70 -15.65 6.33
C ALA A 7 -7.27 -16.44 5.08
N ILE A 8 -6.22 -15.99 4.39
CA ILE A 8 -5.66 -16.69 3.21
C ILE A 8 -5.07 -18.05 3.62
N ASN A 9 -4.29 -18.10 4.71
CA ASN A 9 -3.71 -19.35 5.20
C ASN A 9 -4.80 -20.36 5.60
N ARG A 10 -5.81 -19.90 6.35
CA ARG A 10 -6.96 -20.74 6.71
C ARG A 10 -7.69 -21.27 5.47
N ALA A 11 -7.87 -20.44 4.45
CA ALA A 11 -8.49 -20.88 3.20
C ALA A 11 -7.65 -21.95 2.50
N ILE A 12 -6.32 -21.82 2.50
CA ILE A 12 -5.40 -22.83 1.96
C ILE A 12 -5.50 -24.14 2.75
N ASP A 13 -5.55 -24.08 4.07
CA ASP A 13 -5.74 -25.25 4.94
C ASP A 13 -7.10 -25.94 4.70
N GLU A 14 -8.13 -25.16 4.33
CA GLU A 14 -9.45 -25.64 3.89
C GLU A 14 -9.47 -26.14 2.42
N GLY A 15 -8.32 -26.22 1.75
CA GLY A 15 -8.19 -26.72 0.38
C GLY A 15 -8.54 -25.70 -0.71
N LYS A 16 -8.73 -24.42 -0.36
CA LYS A 16 -8.95 -23.33 -1.32
C LYS A 16 -7.59 -22.83 -1.83
N LYS A 17 -7.30 -23.04 -3.11
CA LYS A 17 -5.98 -22.74 -3.71
C LYS A 17 -5.79 -21.24 -3.99
N MET A 18 -5.72 -20.42 -2.94
CA MET A 18 -5.60 -18.95 -3.04
C MET A 18 -4.32 -18.45 -3.72
N TYR A 19 -3.35 -19.34 -3.96
CA TYR A 19 -2.14 -19.06 -4.73
C TYR A 19 -2.26 -19.35 -6.24
N ASP A 20 -3.37 -19.98 -6.70
CA ASP A 20 -3.59 -20.31 -8.12
C ASP A 20 -4.59 -19.33 -8.75
N PRO A 21 -4.18 -18.55 -9.78
CA PRO A 21 -5.10 -17.64 -10.47
C PRO A 21 -6.31 -18.32 -11.08
N ARG A 22 -6.18 -19.59 -11.51
CA ARG A 22 -7.31 -20.36 -12.09
C ARG A 22 -8.39 -20.66 -11.08
N PHE A 23 -8.04 -20.63 -9.79
CA PHE A 23 -8.95 -20.78 -8.68
C PHE A 23 -9.54 -19.42 -8.30
N TYR A 24 -8.70 -18.44 -7.94
CA TYR A 24 -9.22 -17.19 -7.38
C TYR A 24 -9.94 -16.31 -8.40
N SER A 25 -9.71 -16.48 -9.71
CA SER A 25 -10.43 -15.73 -10.75
C SER A 25 -11.89 -16.15 -10.95
N LYS A 26 -12.28 -17.29 -10.34
CA LYS A 26 -13.62 -17.87 -10.45
C LYS A 26 -14.42 -17.79 -9.14
N LEU A 27 -13.90 -17.10 -8.13
CA LEU A 27 -14.57 -16.99 -6.83
C LEU A 27 -15.91 -16.25 -6.97
N THR A 28 -16.89 -16.76 -6.24
CA THR A 28 -18.19 -16.13 -6.08
C THR A 28 -18.24 -15.24 -4.84
N ILE A 29 -19.34 -14.50 -4.67
CA ILE A 29 -19.61 -13.72 -3.46
C ILE A 29 -19.64 -14.59 -2.21
N ASP A 30 -20.24 -15.78 -2.30
CA ASP A 30 -20.29 -16.70 -1.16
C ASP A 30 -18.91 -17.24 -0.83
N ASP A 31 -18.07 -17.52 -1.84
CA ASP A 31 -16.70 -17.94 -1.60
C ASP A 31 -15.87 -16.86 -0.89
N ILE A 32 -15.93 -15.61 -1.34
CA ILE A 32 -15.12 -14.54 -0.73
C ILE A 32 -15.60 -14.21 0.68
N VAL A 33 -16.92 -14.24 0.92
CA VAL A 33 -17.52 -14.06 2.25
C VAL A 33 -17.06 -15.17 3.19
N HIS A 34 -17.03 -16.41 2.72
CA HIS A 34 -16.53 -17.55 3.50
C HIS A 34 -15.03 -17.45 3.75
N ILE A 35 -14.22 -17.17 2.73
CA ILE A 35 -12.74 -17.12 2.85
C ILE A 35 -12.31 -16.02 3.82
N PHE A 36 -12.84 -14.81 3.64
CA PHE A 36 -12.49 -13.62 4.43
C PHE A 36 -13.43 -13.38 5.62
N ARG A 37 -14.17 -14.40 6.06
CA ARG A 37 -15.00 -14.32 7.27
C ARG A 37 -14.15 -13.93 8.48
N SER A 38 -14.69 -13.04 9.30
CA SER A 38 -14.08 -12.61 10.55
C SER A 38 -14.43 -13.58 11.68
N ASP A 39 -13.53 -13.68 12.65
CA ASP A 39 -13.81 -14.34 13.94
C ASP A 39 -14.61 -13.41 14.88
N THR A 40 -14.89 -12.18 14.44
CA THR A 40 -15.69 -11.17 15.14
C THR A 40 -16.92 -10.77 14.33
N VAL A 41 -17.75 -9.88 14.89
CA VAL A 41 -18.94 -9.32 14.21
C VAL A 41 -18.62 -8.41 13.01
N SER A 42 -17.35 -8.00 12.84
CA SER A 42 -16.95 -7.10 11.77
C SER A 42 -16.85 -7.85 10.43
N THR A 43 -17.31 -7.25 9.35
CA THR A 43 -17.18 -7.81 8.00
C THR A 43 -16.17 -7.01 7.16
N MET A 44 -15.51 -7.70 6.23
CA MET A 44 -14.68 -7.03 5.24
C MET A 44 -15.56 -6.18 4.31
N PRO A 45 -15.23 -4.92 4.05
CA PRO A 45 -15.98 -4.10 3.10
C PRO A 45 -15.59 -4.42 1.64
N LEU A 46 -16.45 -4.00 0.70
CA LEU A 46 -16.21 -3.99 -0.74
C LEU A 46 -16.05 -5.37 -1.38
N PHE A 47 -16.84 -6.37 -0.97
CA PHE A 47 -16.68 -7.75 -1.45
C PHE A 47 -16.75 -7.86 -2.98
N GLU A 48 -17.69 -7.15 -3.61
CA GLU A 48 -17.87 -7.12 -5.06
C GLU A 48 -16.62 -6.58 -5.77
N GLU A 49 -16.06 -5.47 -5.28
CA GLU A 49 -14.85 -4.90 -5.83
C GLU A 49 -13.64 -5.81 -5.58
N ARG A 50 -13.54 -6.47 -4.42
CA ARG A 50 -12.45 -7.41 -4.14
C ARG A 50 -12.50 -8.64 -5.05
N ILE A 51 -13.69 -9.15 -5.37
CA ILE A 51 -13.85 -10.22 -6.38
C ILE A 51 -13.40 -9.72 -7.74
N HIS A 52 -13.80 -8.51 -8.13
CA HIS A 52 -13.39 -7.94 -9.41
C HIS A 52 -11.86 -7.84 -9.50
N VAL A 53 -11.18 -7.38 -8.44
CA VAL A 53 -9.72 -7.35 -8.36
C VAL A 53 -9.10 -8.74 -8.54
N LEU A 54 -9.59 -9.75 -7.81
CA LEU A 54 -9.07 -11.12 -7.91
C LEU A 54 -9.27 -11.71 -9.32
N LYS A 55 -10.44 -11.47 -9.92
CA LYS A 55 -10.75 -11.90 -11.27
C LYS A 55 -9.88 -11.22 -12.31
N GLU A 56 -9.76 -9.90 -12.26
CA GLU A 56 -8.92 -9.11 -13.16
C GLU A 56 -7.47 -9.60 -13.14
N VAL A 57 -6.89 -9.71 -11.94
CA VAL A 57 -5.50 -10.19 -11.78
C VAL A 57 -5.35 -11.62 -12.27
N GLY A 58 -6.27 -12.51 -11.89
CA GLY A 58 -6.18 -13.92 -12.22
C GLY A 58 -6.31 -14.19 -13.72
N ASP A 59 -7.32 -13.59 -14.37
CA ASP A 59 -7.54 -13.73 -15.80
C ASP A 59 -6.35 -13.20 -16.60
N LYS A 60 -5.80 -12.03 -16.22
CA LYS A 60 -4.63 -11.46 -16.87
C LYS A 60 -3.38 -12.32 -16.71
N LEU A 61 -3.15 -12.89 -15.52
CA LEU A 61 -2.02 -13.78 -15.29
C LEU A 61 -2.13 -15.07 -16.11
N ILE A 62 -3.31 -15.67 -16.20
CA ILE A 62 -3.56 -16.88 -17.00
C ILE A 62 -3.33 -16.60 -18.49
N GLU A 63 -3.84 -15.47 -18.99
CA GLU A 63 -3.80 -15.11 -20.41
C GLU A 63 -2.37 -14.79 -20.89
N LYS A 64 -1.58 -14.04 -20.10
CA LYS A 64 -0.35 -13.39 -20.59
C LYS A 64 0.92 -13.71 -19.82
N TYR A 65 0.81 -14.36 -18.66
CA TYR A 65 1.92 -14.57 -17.72
C TYR A 65 1.98 -15.99 -17.17
N ASP A 66 1.62 -16.99 -17.98
CA ASP A 66 1.71 -18.42 -17.65
C ASP A 66 0.97 -18.84 -16.36
N GLY A 67 0.01 -18.02 -15.91
CA GLY A 67 -0.68 -18.21 -14.64
C GLY A 67 0.18 -17.96 -13.40
N THR A 68 1.24 -17.15 -13.48
CA THR A 68 2.10 -16.83 -12.34
C THR A 68 2.60 -15.39 -12.33
N PHE A 69 2.58 -14.76 -11.15
CA PHE A 69 3.15 -13.43 -10.97
C PHE A 69 4.69 -13.42 -11.15
N VAL A 70 5.36 -14.58 -11.01
CA VAL A 70 6.80 -14.69 -11.30
C VAL A 70 7.13 -14.32 -12.75
N SER A 71 6.23 -14.61 -13.71
CA SER A 71 6.42 -14.20 -15.11
C SER A 71 6.33 -12.67 -15.29
N VAL A 72 5.57 -11.97 -14.44
CA VAL A 72 5.56 -10.50 -14.37
C VAL A 72 6.90 -10.00 -13.84
N LEU A 73 7.38 -10.56 -12.73
CA LEU A 73 8.67 -10.17 -12.12
C LEU A 73 9.86 -10.37 -13.06
N ARG A 74 9.91 -11.49 -13.80
CA ARG A 74 10.95 -11.73 -14.80
C ARG A 74 10.96 -10.67 -15.89
N LYS A 75 9.80 -10.17 -16.30
CA LYS A 75 9.70 -9.08 -17.29
C LYS A 75 10.11 -7.73 -16.73
N ALA A 76 9.94 -7.51 -15.42
CA ALA A 76 10.44 -6.32 -14.74
C ALA A 76 11.97 -6.26 -14.64
N ASP A 77 12.67 -7.37 -14.88
CA ASP A 77 14.12 -7.41 -15.14
C ASP A 77 14.95 -6.70 -14.05
N GLY A 78 14.60 -6.92 -12.78
CA GLY A 78 15.32 -6.32 -11.65
C GLY A 78 15.14 -4.80 -11.50
N SER A 79 14.10 -4.20 -12.10
CA SER A 79 13.72 -2.79 -11.90
C SER A 79 12.33 -2.69 -11.24
N ALA A 80 12.28 -2.02 -10.09
CA ALA A 80 11.07 -1.67 -9.38
C ALA A 80 10.23 -0.68 -10.19
N MET A 81 10.84 0.29 -10.88
CA MET A 81 10.11 1.23 -11.74
C MET A 81 9.49 0.51 -12.94
N LYS A 82 10.23 -0.39 -13.59
CA LYS A 82 9.67 -1.23 -14.66
C LYS A 82 8.57 -2.15 -14.15
N LEU A 83 8.67 -2.66 -12.92
CA LEU A 83 7.58 -3.41 -12.29
C LEU A 83 6.33 -2.55 -12.08
N ILE A 84 6.49 -1.31 -11.60
CA ILE A 84 5.39 -0.35 -11.42
C ILE A 84 4.71 -0.07 -12.76
N ASP A 85 5.47 0.26 -13.79
CA ASP A 85 4.95 0.51 -15.13
C ASP A 85 4.23 -0.72 -15.69
N LEU A 86 4.83 -1.90 -15.56
CA LEU A 86 4.22 -3.14 -16.04
C LEU A 86 2.90 -3.42 -15.31
N VAL A 87 2.89 -3.34 -13.97
CA VAL A 87 1.70 -3.68 -13.19
C VAL A 87 0.58 -2.67 -13.42
N THR A 88 0.88 -1.38 -13.43
CA THR A 88 -0.15 -0.33 -13.64
C THR A 88 -0.72 -0.32 -15.05
N ASN A 89 0.04 -0.76 -16.07
CA ASN A 89 -0.47 -0.89 -17.43
C ASN A 89 -1.29 -2.18 -17.64
N GLU A 90 -0.97 -3.25 -16.93
CA GLU A 90 -1.56 -4.58 -17.16
C GLU A 90 -2.73 -4.89 -16.23
N PHE A 91 -2.76 -4.30 -15.04
CA PHE A 91 -3.74 -4.54 -13.98
C PHE A 91 -4.38 -3.20 -13.54
N PRO A 92 -5.47 -2.77 -14.18
CA PRO A 92 -6.18 -1.53 -13.85
C PRO A 92 -6.50 -1.33 -12.37
N CYS A 93 -6.71 -2.40 -11.60
CA CYS A 93 -6.96 -2.29 -10.15
C CYS A 93 -5.78 -1.73 -9.32
N PHE A 94 -4.60 -1.54 -9.93
CA PHE A 94 -3.45 -0.84 -9.34
C PHE A 94 -3.33 0.63 -9.78
N GLN A 95 -4.19 1.12 -10.68
CA GLN A 95 -4.18 2.49 -11.20
C GLN A 95 -4.76 3.52 -10.20
N ASP A 96 -4.08 3.68 -9.07
CA ASP A 96 -4.35 4.70 -8.05
C ASP A 96 -3.95 6.10 -8.57
N ILE A 97 -4.81 6.63 -9.46
CA ILE A 97 -4.66 7.90 -10.18
C ILE A 97 -5.87 8.79 -9.91
N THR A 98 -5.62 10.08 -9.73
CA THR A 98 -6.65 11.11 -9.53
C THR A 98 -6.25 12.44 -10.17
N PHE A 99 -7.08 13.47 -10.04
CA PHE A 99 -6.77 14.84 -10.45
C PHE A 99 -6.72 15.76 -9.24
N TYR A 100 -5.64 16.53 -9.12
CA TYR A 100 -5.48 17.58 -8.12
C TYR A 100 -5.21 18.90 -8.83
N GLU A 101 -6.09 19.88 -8.63
CA GLU A 101 -5.99 21.22 -9.25
C GLU A 101 -5.76 21.17 -10.79
N GLY A 102 -6.44 20.23 -11.46
CA GLY A 102 -6.34 20.02 -12.90
C GLY A 102 -5.12 19.21 -13.36
N GLN A 103 -4.22 18.83 -12.45
CA GLN A 103 -3.08 17.98 -12.74
C GLN A 103 -3.38 16.52 -12.43
N ARG A 104 -3.01 15.62 -13.35
CA ARG A 104 -3.12 14.17 -13.13
C ARG A 104 -2.02 13.73 -12.16
N VAL A 105 -2.41 13.12 -11.05
CA VAL A 105 -1.51 12.63 -9.99
C VAL A 105 -1.62 11.11 -9.91
N ALA A 106 -0.49 10.44 -9.82
CA ALA A 106 -0.41 8.99 -9.62
C ALA A 106 0.24 8.71 -8.26
N LEU A 107 -0.51 8.11 -7.34
CA LEU A 107 -0.03 7.78 -5.99
C LEU A 107 0.48 6.34 -5.93
N PHE A 108 -0.15 5.44 -6.69
CA PHE A 108 0.33 4.08 -6.95
C PHE A 108 0.69 3.28 -5.68
N LYS A 109 0.00 3.54 -4.57
CA LYS A 109 0.36 2.99 -3.26
C LYS A 109 0.52 1.47 -3.26
N ARG A 110 -0.46 0.75 -3.82
CA ARG A 110 -0.49 -0.72 -3.84
C ARG A 110 0.60 -1.37 -4.67
N VAL A 111 1.03 -0.74 -5.75
CA VAL A 111 2.10 -1.30 -6.60
C VAL A 111 3.48 -0.95 -6.05
N GLN A 112 3.62 0.22 -5.42
CA GLN A 112 4.86 0.58 -4.71
C GLN A 112 5.12 -0.37 -3.53
N ILE A 113 4.11 -0.62 -2.69
CA ILE A 113 4.26 -1.57 -1.57
C ILE A 113 4.46 -3.02 -2.06
N LEU A 114 3.89 -3.41 -3.20
CA LEU A 114 4.15 -4.71 -3.81
C LEU A 114 5.63 -4.90 -4.16
N ALA A 115 6.26 -3.90 -4.79
CA ALA A 115 7.69 -3.93 -5.10
C ALA A 115 8.54 -3.96 -3.82
N ALA A 116 8.19 -3.14 -2.82
CA ALA A 116 8.90 -3.08 -1.56
C ALA A 116 8.78 -4.38 -0.73
N ASP A 117 7.59 -4.97 -0.63
CA ASP A 117 7.38 -6.22 0.10
C ASP A 117 8.13 -7.38 -0.55
N LEU A 118 8.20 -7.42 -1.88
CA LEU A 118 9.03 -8.41 -2.60
C LEU A 118 10.52 -8.19 -2.35
N TRP A 119 10.98 -6.94 -2.39
CA TRP A 119 12.36 -6.59 -2.07
C TRP A 119 12.74 -7.06 -0.66
N MET A 120 11.88 -6.77 0.32
CA MET A 120 12.07 -7.17 1.72
C MET A 120 12.03 -8.69 1.91
N LEU A 121 11.04 -9.36 1.31
CA LEU A 121 10.87 -10.81 1.41
C LEU A 121 12.10 -11.57 0.93
N TYR A 122 12.67 -11.14 -0.21
CA TYR A 122 13.86 -11.75 -0.79
C TYR A 122 15.17 -11.07 -0.36
N ARG A 123 15.13 -10.11 0.57
CA ARG A 123 16.30 -9.39 1.08
C ARG A 123 17.15 -8.74 -0.02
N GLY A 124 16.52 -8.26 -1.07
CA GLY A 124 17.19 -7.66 -2.23
C GLY A 124 17.90 -8.67 -3.15
N GLU A 125 17.60 -9.97 -3.03
CA GLU A 125 18.19 -11.03 -3.85
C GLU A 125 17.15 -11.70 -4.77
N GLY A 126 17.60 -12.46 -5.76
CA GLY A 126 16.73 -13.27 -6.62
C GLY A 126 15.57 -12.48 -7.26
N LEU A 127 14.33 -12.89 -6.96
CA LEU A 127 13.12 -12.25 -7.52
C LEU A 127 12.82 -10.85 -6.93
N GLY A 128 13.44 -10.49 -5.82
CA GLY A 128 13.33 -9.15 -5.21
C GLY A 128 14.58 -8.29 -5.40
N ALA A 129 15.52 -8.69 -6.27
CA ALA A 129 16.74 -7.92 -6.55
C ALA A 129 16.46 -6.70 -7.45
N PHE A 130 15.80 -5.69 -6.88
CA PHE A 130 15.55 -4.42 -7.56
C PHE A 130 16.75 -3.48 -7.42
N THR A 131 17.24 -2.99 -8.56
CA THR A 131 18.42 -2.12 -8.66
C THR A 131 18.13 -0.64 -8.39
N ASP A 132 16.85 -0.26 -8.44
CA ASP A 132 16.33 1.10 -8.38
C ASP A 132 15.25 1.25 -7.29
N ILE A 133 15.30 0.42 -6.24
CA ILE A 133 14.33 0.43 -5.13
C ILE A 133 14.21 1.79 -4.43
N ASP A 134 15.29 2.57 -4.44
CA ASP A 134 15.33 3.92 -3.87
C ASP A 134 14.50 4.94 -4.66
N SER A 135 14.00 4.56 -5.85
CA SER A 135 13.08 5.38 -6.65
C SER A 135 11.64 5.34 -6.12
N LEU A 136 11.33 4.39 -5.22
CA LEU A 136 10.03 4.30 -4.58
C LEU A 136 9.85 5.41 -3.55
N THR A 137 8.62 5.92 -3.45
CA THR A 137 8.22 6.83 -2.38
C THR A 137 7.65 6.05 -1.19
N MET A 138 7.28 6.76 -0.11
CA MET A 138 6.44 6.17 0.93
C MET A 138 5.05 5.76 0.40
N PHE A 139 4.35 4.89 1.13
CA PHE A 139 3.10 4.27 0.69
C PHE A 139 1.90 5.02 1.26
N ALA A 140 1.42 6.03 0.53
CA ALA A 140 0.42 6.98 1.02
C ALA A 140 -0.94 6.33 1.38
N ASP A 141 -1.09 5.93 2.64
CA ASP A 141 -2.31 5.40 3.25
C ASP A 141 -2.91 6.38 4.27
N TYR A 142 -3.79 5.90 5.16
CA TYR A 142 -4.43 6.70 6.21
C TYR A 142 -3.76 6.64 7.59
N ARG A 143 -2.84 5.69 7.83
CA ARG A 143 -2.22 5.46 9.14
C ARG A 143 -0.84 6.09 9.25
N VAL A 144 -0.04 6.08 8.20
CA VAL A 144 1.26 6.77 8.19
C VAL A 144 1.10 8.29 8.39
N PRO A 145 0.14 8.98 7.74
CA PRO A 145 -0.12 10.40 8.02
C PRO A 145 -0.59 10.66 9.46
N GLN A 146 -1.26 9.68 10.09
CA GLN A 146 -1.66 9.77 11.50
C GLN A 146 -0.43 9.84 12.41
N ALA A 147 0.58 8.99 12.17
CA ALA A 147 1.85 9.01 12.90
C ALA A 147 2.64 10.30 12.64
N MET A 148 2.70 10.75 11.39
CA MET A 148 3.36 12.03 11.06
C MET A 148 2.68 13.22 11.75
N ALA A 149 1.35 13.24 11.82
CA ALA A 149 0.62 14.29 12.54
C ALA A 149 0.86 14.22 14.06
N TYR A 150 0.96 13.02 14.64
CA TYR A 150 1.33 12.83 16.05
C TYR A 150 2.72 13.43 16.36
N PHE A 151 3.70 13.21 15.50
CA PHE A 151 5.04 13.81 15.64
C PHE A 151 5.11 15.31 15.30
N GLY A 152 4.02 15.91 14.83
CA GLY A 152 4.00 17.31 14.39
C GLY A 152 4.66 17.55 13.03
N VAL A 153 4.99 16.49 12.28
CA VAL A 153 5.51 16.57 10.90
C VAL A 153 4.43 17.09 9.95
N LEU A 154 3.20 16.62 10.12
CA LEU A 154 2.03 17.13 9.40
C LEU A 154 1.17 17.98 10.32
N LYS A 155 0.72 19.14 9.81
CA LYS A 155 -0.23 20.01 10.47
C LYS A 155 -1.37 20.34 9.52
N TYR A 156 -2.60 20.04 9.95
CA TYR A 156 -3.80 20.30 9.16
C TYR A 156 -4.38 21.68 9.49
N SER A 157 -5.11 22.25 8.52
CA SER A 157 -5.92 23.45 8.75
C SER A 157 -7.04 23.15 9.75
N ASP A 158 -7.58 24.18 10.41
CA ASP A 158 -8.66 24.01 11.38
C ASP A 158 -9.90 23.34 10.76
N ASN A 159 -10.20 23.66 9.49
CA ASN A 159 -11.31 23.06 8.75
C ASN A 159 -11.10 21.56 8.50
N LEU A 160 -9.91 21.18 7.98
CA LEU A 160 -9.60 19.77 7.74
C LEU A 160 -9.57 18.99 9.06
N MET A 161 -8.94 19.54 10.09
CA MET A 161 -8.91 18.93 11.43
C MET A 161 -10.32 18.71 11.99
N GLN A 162 -11.24 19.65 11.80
CA GLN A 162 -12.64 19.47 12.20
C GLN A 162 -13.31 18.32 11.44
N LYS A 163 -13.10 18.20 10.13
CA LYS A 163 -13.62 17.07 9.34
C LYS A 163 -13.08 15.73 9.81
N LEU A 164 -11.78 15.65 10.10
CA LEU A 164 -11.12 14.45 10.62
C LEU A 164 -11.69 14.05 11.99
N ARG A 165 -11.86 15.01 12.91
CA ARG A 165 -12.47 14.78 14.25
C ARG A 165 -13.92 14.33 14.16
N ASN A 166 -14.66 14.85 13.20
CA ASN A 166 -16.04 14.44 12.92
C ASN A 166 -16.13 13.09 12.17
N GLU A 167 -15.00 12.41 11.97
CA GLU A 167 -14.93 11.12 11.28
C GLU A 167 -15.51 11.16 9.86
N THR A 168 -15.40 12.32 9.19
CA THR A 168 -15.94 12.54 7.86
C THR A 168 -15.43 11.47 6.90
N LEU A 169 -16.34 10.86 6.16
CA LEU A 169 -16.00 9.90 5.11
C LEU A 169 -15.67 10.67 3.83
N PHE A 170 -14.40 10.67 3.46
CA PHE A 170 -13.91 11.24 2.21
C PHE A 170 -14.13 10.27 1.06
N GLN A 171 -14.25 10.81 -0.14
CA GLN A 171 -14.17 10.05 -1.38
C GLN A 171 -12.71 9.93 -1.82
N SER A 172 -12.39 8.83 -2.50
CA SER A 172 -11.07 8.69 -3.12
C SER A 172 -10.93 9.74 -4.22
N GLY A 173 -9.87 10.53 -4.17
CA GLY A 173 -9.65 11.66 -5.07
C GLY A 173 -10.21 12.99 -4.58
N ASP A 174 -10.82 13.05 -3.40
CA ASP A 174 -11.18 14.32 -2.78
C ASP A 174 -9.94 15.19 -2.58
N ARG A 175 -10.05 16.50 -2.82
CA ARG A 175 -8.91 17.43 -2.73
C ARG A 175 -8.13 17.27 -1.42
N GLU A 176 -8.82 17.22 -0.29
CA GLU A 176 -8.19 17.09 1.04
C GLU A 176 -7.60 15.70 1.29
N GLU A 177 -8.19 14.63 0.72
CA GLU A 177 -7.63 13.28 0.78
C GLU A 177 -6.31 13.21 0.01
N VAL A 178 -6.28 13.79 -1.19
CA VAL A 178 -5.08 13.88 -2.03
C VAL A 178 -4.02 14.78 -1.39
N GLU A 179 -4.41 15.90 -0.76
CA GLU A 179 -3.49 16.75 0.00
C GLU A 179 -2.80 15.98 1.13
N ILE A 180 -3.56 15.22 1.93
CA ILE A 180 -2.98 14.42 3.02
C ILE A 180 -1.96 13.43 2.46
N ARG A 181 -2.35 12.68 1.41
CA ARG A 181 -1.49 11.65 0.82
C ARG A 181 -0.24 12.25 0.16
N GLY A 182 -0.39 13.30 -0.64
CA GLY A 182 0.71 13.98 -1.31
C GLY A 182 1.68 14.67 -0.34
N CYS A 183 1.16 15.36 0.68
CA CYS A 183 2.00 15.96 1.73
C CYS A 183 2.75 14.91 2.53
N SER A 184 2.16 13.72 2.76
CA SER A 184 2.85 12.62 3.45
C SER A 184 4.01 12.10 2.62
N ILE A 185 3.80 11.90 1.31
CA ILE A 185 4.88 11.53 0.36
C ILE A 185 6.03 12.53 0.46
N HIS A 186 5.73 13.81 0.32
CA HIS A 186 6.75 14.84 0.38
C HIS A 186 7.45 14.91 1.75
N ALA A 187 6.70 14.76 2.84
CA ALA A 187 7.26 14.76 4.19
C ALA A 187 8.24 13.60 4.40
N ALA A 188 7.97 12.41 3.85
CA ALA A 188 8.91 11.30 3.91
C ALA A 188 10.23 11.63 3.19
N GLU A 189 10.19 12.24 2.01
CA GLU A 189 11.39 12.69 1.30
C GLU A 189 12.19 13.71 2.11
N LEU A 190 11.50 14.64 2.80
CA LEU A 190 12.15 15.60 3.69
C LEU A 190 12.80 14.91 4.91
N ILE A 191 12.13 13.91 5.50
CA ILE A 191 12.68 13.11 6.60
C ILE A 191 13.94 12.38 6.16
N VAL A 192 13.94 11.72 4.99
CA VAL A 192 15.12 11.04 4.44
C VAL A 192 16.27 12.03 4.29
N ASN A 193 16.03 13.16 3.63
CA ASN A 193 17.05 14.18 3.39
C ASN A 193 17.65 14.72 4.70
N GLU A 194 16.81 15.06 5.67
CA GLU A 194 17.28 15.62 6.94
C GLU A 194 18.02 14.57 7.78
N THR A 195 17.54 13.33 7.79
CA THR A 195 18.21 12.23 8.49
C THR A 195 19.60 11.95 7.88
N CYS A 196 19.73 11.97 6.56
CA CYS A 196 21.02 11.83 5.89
C CYS A 196 22.01 12.92 6.33
N LYS A 197 21.59 14.20 6.39
CA LYS A 197 22.45 15.29 6.88
C LYS A 197 22.90 15.08 8.33
N ILE A 198 21.99 14.60 9.19
CA ILE A 198 22.30 14.31 10.60
C ILE A 198 23.34 13.18 10.68
N LEU A 199 23.15 12.09 9.93
CA LEU A 199 24.10 10.97 9.89
C LEU A 199 25.48 11.41 9.37
N ASP A 200 25.51 12.22 8.32
CA ASP A 200 26.75 12.80 7.79
C ASP A 200 27.46 13.65 8.85
N SER A 201 26.72 14.47 9.62
CA SER A 201 27.30 15.27 10.71
C SER A 201 27.90 14.43 11.84
N TRP A 202 27.46 13.18 11.98
CA TRP A 202 27.97 12.21 12.95
C TRP A 202 29.03 11.27 12.36
N ASN A 203 29.44 11.47 11.10
CA ASN A 203 30.28 10.54 10.34
C ASN A 203 29.73 9.09 10.34
N GLN A 204 28.41 8.95 10.27
CA GLN A 204 27.73 7.66 10.19
C GLN A 204 27.23 7.42 8.75
N PRO A 205 27.34 6.20 8.22
CA PRO A 205 26.79 5.88 6.91
C PRO A 205 25.25 5.95 6.94
N SER A 206 24.64 6.41 5.85
CA SER A 206 23.17 6.46 5.70
C SER A 206 22.50 5.07 5.73
N GLY A 207 23.28 3.99 5.55
CA GLY A 207 22.77 2.61 5.58
C GLY A 207 21.74 2.32 4.49
N GLY A 208 21.77 3.07 3.38
CA GLY A 208 20.76 3.00 2.32
C GLY A 208 19.38 3.43 2.80
N LEU A 209 19.31 4.48 3.63
CA LEU A 209 18.04 5.10 4.02
C LEU A 209 17.29 5.59 2.78
N ASN A 210 16.00 5.25 2.70
CA ASN A 210 15.10 5.65 1.63
C ASN A 210 13.67 5.78 2.19
N SER A 211 12.75 6.25 1.35
CA SER A 211 11.35 6.50 1.75
C SER A 211 10.59 5.23 2.12
N VAL A 212 10.98 4.07 1.58
CA VAL A 212 10.45 2.76 1.98
C VAL A 212 10.76 2.45 3.44
N LYS A 213 12.02 2.65 3.87
CA LYS A 213 12.43 2.44 5.27
C LYS A 213 11.76 3.43 6.23
N VAL A 214 11.59 4.68 5.81
CA VAL A 214 10.85 5.69 6.60
C VAL A 214 9.39 5.29 6.76
N ASP A 215 8.73 4.83 5.69
CA ASP A 215 7.36 4.33 5.73
C ASP A 215 7.21 3.16 6.72
N TYR A 216 8.05 2.13 6.59
CA TYR A 216 8.02 0.98 7.49
C TYR A 216 8.24 1.38 8.95
N PHE A 217 9.18 2.28 9.23
CA PHE A 217 9.38 2.79 10.58
C PHE A 217 8.11 3.47 11.14
N LEU A 218 7.48 4.35 10.37
CA LEU A 218 6.27 5.07 10.81
C LEU A 218 5.07 4.12 10.97
N TRP A 219 4.96 3.13 10.09
CA TRP A 219 3.90 2.12 10.16
C TRP A 219 4.07 1.20 11.37
N ASP A 220 5.28 0.71 11.62
CA ASP A 220 5.63 -0.08 12.80
C ASP A 220 5.41 0.72 14.09
N PHE A 221 5.84 1.98 14.11
CA PHE A 221 5.57 2.89 15.22
C PHE A 221 4.07 3.00 15.51
N ARG A 222 3.24 3.19 14.47
CA ARG A 222 1.78 3.24 14.62
C ARG A 222 1.20 1.93 15.15
N LEU A 223 1.75 0.77 14.76
CA LEU A 223 1.27 -0.51 15.26
C LEU A 223 1.62 -0.70 16.74
N MET A 224 2.86 -0.41 17.13
CA MET A 224 3.36 -0.58 18.49
C MET A 224 2.72 0.40 19.48
N ASN A 225 2.32 1.58 19.01
CA ASN A 225 1.79 2.67 19.85
C ASN A 225 0.31 2.98 19.56
N ALA A 226 -0.48 1.99 19.14
CA ALA A 226 -1.86 2.20 18.68
C ALA A 226 -2.73 3.05 19.63
N THR A 227 -2.70 2.75 20.94
CA THR A 227 -3.46 3.48 21.96
C THR A 227 -3.03 4.93 22.11
N GLU A 228 -1.75 5.21 21.93
CA GLU A 228 -1.23 6.58 21.99
C GLU A 228 -1.63 7.38 20.75
N LEU A 229 -1.64 6.75 19.57
CA LEU A 229 -2.04 7.42 18.33
C LEU A 229 -3.56 7.59 18.19
N ASP A 230 -4.39 6.89 18.98
CA ASP A 230 -5.85 6.97 18.89
C ASP A 230 -6.41 8.39 19.15
N VAL A 231 -5.64 9.26 19.82
CA VAL A 231 -6.02 10.68 20.02
C VAL A 231 -5.85 11.54 18.76
N VAL A 232 -5.09 11.07 17.77
CA VAL A 232 -4.85 11.78 16.51
C VAL A 232 -5.81 11.24 15.45
N PRO A 233 -6.75 12.05 14.94
CA PRO A 233 -7.70 11.59 13.95
C PRO A 233 -7.01 11.39 12.59
N TYR A 234 -7.61 10.56 11.74
CA TYR A 234 -7.11 10.23 10.41
C TYR A 234 -8.24 10.24 9.39
N HIS A 235 -7.90 10.44 8.11
CA HIS A 235 -8.90 10.46 7.06
C HIS A 235 -9.46 9.06 6.82
N ARG A 236 -10.77 8.97 6.57
CA ARG A 236 -11.47 7.71 6.31
C ARG A 236 -11.97 7.73 4.88
N VAL A 237 -11.60 6.71 4.12
CA VAL A 237 -11.98 6.55 2.72
C VAL A 237 -12.34 5.10 2.48
N ARG A 238 -13.40 4.85 1.70
CA ARG A 238 -13.72 3.51 1.19
C ARG A 238 -13.23 3.42 -0.25
N CYS A 239 -12.13 2.69 -0.46
CA CYS A 239 -11.60 2.45 -1.79
C CYS A 239 -10.87 1.11 -1.88
N ILE A 240 -10.44 0.75 -3.09
CA ILE A 240 -9.64 -0.46 -3.32
C ILE A 240 -8.12 -0.22 -3.23
N TYR A 241 -7.69 1.03 -3.07
CA TYR A 241 -6.29 1.42 -3.23
C TYR A 241 -5.48 1.37 -1.93
N TYR A 242 -6.09 1.48 -0.76
CA TYR A 242 -5.40 1.40 0.53
C TYR A 242 -6.34 1.06 1.70
#